data_AF-A0A6G3MIY5-F1
#
_entry.id   AF-A0A6G3MIY5-F1
#
_cell.length_a   1.000
_cell.length_b   1.000
_cell.length_c   1.000
_cell.angle_alpha   90.00
_cell.angle_beta   90.00
_cell.angle_gamma   90.00
#
_symmetry.space_group_name_H-M   'P 1'
#
loop_
_entity.id
_entity.type
_entity.pdbx_description
1 polymer ?
#
loop_
_entity_poly.entity_id
_entity_poly.type
_entity_poly.pdbx_seq_one_letter_code
_entity_poly.pdbx_strand_id
1 'polypeptide(L)'
;NFLLSQNIDNIKITEDFRIKIFYATHSGKTKRLSQIFEEILNSHGIEYKIYPLNENLPEDIIECIKNNSGNFKTFSIFILPTWQDGLPPPEAKHFCQFIHDYSHDFRVGNKYLEGHKFAIYGIGHSSYSNTYNMVAKNLYMDFRKLGASFIHSLGLGDENTATGVEAHFKNWVSHLIKKNSSVKKQKMTTPLPSFSWDEVEINTSNVDIEDIAIDLSDESSSSKSVLDMVTPMIRSSLTKQGYKIVGSHSG
;
A
#
# COMPACT_ATOMS: atom_id res chain seq x y z
N ASN A 1 49.79 2.72 7.47
CA ASN A 1 48.48 3.25 7.90
C ASN A 1 48.04 4.47 7.11
N PHE A 2 47.80 4.36 5.79
CA PHE A 2 47.02 5.36 5.05
C PHE A 2 46.55 4.88 3.66
N LEU A 3 46.22 3.58 3.50
CA LEU A 3 45.77 3.02 2.21
C LEU A 3 44.64 2.00 2.42
N LEU A 4 43.55 2.42 3.07
CA LEU A 4 42.35 1.57 3.25
C LEU A 4 41.04 2.38 3.24
N SER A 5 41.00 3.52 2.52
CA SER A 5 39.79 4.36 2.45
C SER A 5 39.42 4.80 1.03
N GLN A 6 39.72 4.00 0.01
CA GLN A 6 39.17 4.22 -1.33
C GLN A 6 38.74 2.89 -1.92
N ASN A 7 37.44 2.61 -1.79
CA ASN A 7 36.59 1.82 -2.69
C ASN A 7 35.37 1.32 -1.90
N ILE A 8 34.47 2.23 -1.60
CA ILE A 8 33.05 1.90 -1.62
C ILE A 8 32.48 2.89 -2.61
N ASP A 9 32.56 2.50 -3.89
CA ASP A 9 31.81 3.15 -4.94
C ASP A 9 30.36 3.27 -4.48
N ASN A 10 29.88 4.52 -4.47
CA ASN A 10 28.48 4.85 -4.35
C ASN A 10 27.73 4.13 -5.48
N ILE A 11 27.28 2.90 -5.22
CA ILE A 11 26.26 2.25 -6.03
C ILE A 11 25.00 3.08 -5.80
N LYS A 12 24.78 4.09 -6.65
CA LYS A 12 23.46 4.69 -6.82
C LYS A 12 22.55 3.54 -7.24
N ILE A 13 21.81 3.00 -6.29
CA ILE A 13 20.67 2.12 -6.57
C ILE A 13 19.65 3.03 -7.26
N THR A 14 19.74 3.14 -8.59
CA THR A 14 18.67 3.73 -9.37
C THR A 14 17.56 2.70 -9.39
N GLU A 15 16.61 2.85 -8.47
CA GLU A 15 15.39 2.05 -8.46
C GLU A 15 14.75 2.07 -9.86
N ASP A 16 14.14 0.95 -10.27
CA ASP A 16 13.55 0.80 -11.62
C ASP A 16 12.24 1.59 -11.78
N PHE A 17 11.97 2.55 -10.90
CA PHE A 17 10.74 3.32 -10.88
C PHE A 17 10.94 4.80 -10.52
N ARG A 18 9.96 5.60 -10.95
CA ARG A 18 9.86 7.03 -10.71
C ARG A 18 8.54 7.36 -10.03
N ILE A 19 8.52 8.42 -9.24
CA ILE A 19 7.33 8.83 -8.50
C ILE A 19 6.85 10.23 -8.93
N LYS A 20 5.56 10.35 -9.25
CA LYS A 20 4.87 11.64 -9.41
C LYS A 20 4.00 11.86 -8.18
N ILE A 21 4.30 12.86 -7.37
CA ILE A 21 3.58 13.19 -6.13
C ILE A 21 2.58 14.29 -6.45
N PHE A 22 1.30 14.01 -6.27
CA PHE A 22 0.22 14.97 -6.40
C PHE A 22 -0.31 15.29 -5.01
N TYR A 23 -0.45 16.57 -4.66
CA TYR A 23 -0.97 16.94 -3.35
C TYR A 23 -1.89 18.16 -3.39
N ALA A 24 -2.75 18.25 -2.39
CA ALA A 24 -3.50 19.47 -2.10
C ALA A 24 -3.38 19.81 -0.62
N THR A 25 -3.33 21.10 -0.30
CA THR A 25 -3.10 21.56 1.06
C THR A 25 -3.97 22.76 1.34
N HIS A 26 -4.63 22.76 2.49
CA HIS A 26 -5.37 23.93 2.99
C HIS A 26 -4.59 24.64 4.12
N SER A 27 -4.14 23.88 5.13
CA SER A 27 -3.41 24.42 6.31
C SER A 27 -1.88 24.27 6.25
N GLY A 28 -1.34 23.73 5.16
CA GLY A 28 0.11 23.52 4.97
C GLY A 28 0.62 22.13 5.36
N LYS A 29 -0.16 21.33 6.10
CA LYS A 29 0.28 20.00 6.59
C LYS A 29 0.59 19.02 5.47
N THR A 30 -0.26 18.95 4.44
CA THR A 30 -0.02 18.07 3.29
C THR A 30 1.26 18.47 2.55
N LYS A 31 1.54 19.77 2.44
CA LYS A 31 2.78 20.29 1.85
C LYS A 31 4.01 19.86 2.66
N ARG A 32 3.91 19.83 3.99
CA ARG A 32 4.97 19.27 4.83
C ARG A 32 5.16 17.77 4.58
N LEU A 33 4.08 17.01 4.42
CA LEU A 33 4.19 15.58 4.08
C LEU A 33 4.84 15.36 2.71
N SER A 34 4.52 16.17 1.69
CA SER A 34 5.18 16.05 0.39
C SER A 34 6.69 16.33 0.47
N GLN A 35 7.11 17.28 1.31
CA GLN A 35 8.53 17.55 1.57
C GLN A 35 9.22 16.39 2.30
N ILE A 36 8.57 15.82 3.32
CA ILE A 36 9.07 14.62 4.01
C ILE A 36 9.22 13.46 3.01
N PHE A 37 8.27 13.30 2.10
CA PHE A 37 8.35 12.27 1.09
C PHE A 37 9.54 12.50 0.15
N GLU A 38 9.74 13.75 -0.30
CA GLU A 38 10.91 14.16 -1.09
C GLU A 38 12.24 13.87 -0.38
N GLU A 39 12.36 14.20 0.91
CA GLU A 39 13.54 13.87 1.72
C GLU A 39 13.83 12.36 1.71
N ILE A 40 12.79 11.53 1.86
CA ILE A 40 12.91 10.06 1.83
C ILE A 40 13.26 9.55 0.43
N LEU A 41 12.69 10.11 -0.64
CA LEU A 41 12.99 9.67 -2.01
C LEU A 41 14.42 10.02 -2.42
N ASN A 42 14.89 11.21 -2.03
CA ASN A 42 16.27 11.62 -2.22
C ASN A 42 17.26 10.68 -1.51
N SER A 43 16.94 10.26 -0.28
CA SER A 43 17.81 9.33 0.46
C SER A 43 17.90 7.94 -0.19
N HIS A 44 16.90 7.56 -0.99
CA HIS A 44 16.87 6.29 -1.73
C HIS A 44 17.32 6.44 -3.19
N GLY A 45 17.66 7.64 -3.66
CA GLY A 45 18.04 7.88 -5.05
C GLY A 45 16.90 7.67 -6.05
N ILE A 46 15.65 7.77 -5.62
CA ILE A 46 14.46 7.61 -6.47
C ILE A 46 14.15 8.93 -7.16
N GLU A 47 14.01 8.92 -8.49
CA GLU A 47 13.60 10.11 -9.23
C GLU A 47 12.12 10.43 -8.96
N TYR A 48 11.83 11.69 -8.64
CA TYR A 48 10.46 12.13 -8.38
C TYR A 48 10.16 13.52 -8.96
N LYS A 49 8.87 13.82 -9.09
CA LYS A 49 8.33 15.15 -9.39
C LYS A 49 7.13 15.44 -8.51
N ILE A 50 6.96 16.68 -8.09
CA ILE A 50 5.86 17.11 -7.21
C ILE A 50 4.96 18.08 -7.97
N TYR A 51 3.66 17.88 -7.86
CA TYR A 51 2.62 18.65 -8.53
C TYR A 51 1.53 19.04 -7.52
N PRO A 52 1.38 20.34 -7.20
CA PRO A 52 0.19 20.83 -6.54
C PRO A 52 -1.03 20.65 -7.45
N LEU A 53 -2.13 20.12 -6.92
CA LEU A 53 -3.34 19.83 -7.69
C LEU A 53 -4.11 21.07 -8.14
N ASN A 54 -3.88 22.22 -7.51
CA ASN A 54 -4.54 23.48 -7.82
C ASN A 54 -3.86 24.28 -8.93
N GLU A 55 -2.66 23.88 -9.37
CA GLU A 55 -1.87 24.60 -10.37
C GLU A 55 -2.15 24.13 -11.81
N ASN A 56 -2.80 22.99 -11.99
CA ASN A 56 -3.02 22.36 -13.29
C ASN A 56 -4.49 21.97 -13.45
N LEU A 57 -4.97 21.93 -14.70
CA LEU A 57 -6.31 21.41 -14.96
C LEU A 57 -6.33 19.88 -14.74
N PRO A 58 -7.49 19.30 -14.35
CA PRO A 58 -7.61 17.86 -14.19
C PRO A 58 -7.16 17.06 -15.41
N GLU A 59 -7.44 17.57 -16.61
CA GLU A 59 -7.04 16.97 -17.89
C GLU A 59 -5.51 16.91 -18.04
N ASP A 60 -4.81 18.00 -17.70
CA ASP A 60 -3.33 18.06 -17.74
C ASP A 60 -2.71 17.08 -16.74
N ILE A 61 -3.33 16.93 -15.56
CA ILE A 61 -2.90 15.96 -14.56
C ILE A 61 -3.07 14.54 -15.10
N ILE A 62 -4.21 14.23 -15.72
CA ILE A 62 -4.45 12.92 -16.33
C ILE A 62 -3.47 12.64 -17.46
N GLU A 63 -3.21 13.61 -18.34
CA GLU A 63 -2.21 13.49 -19.38
C GLU A 63 -0.82 13.25 -18.78
N CYS A 64 -0.43 14.02 -17.77
CA CYS A 64 0.81 13.82 -17.03
C CYS A 64 0.90 12.39 -16.47
N ILE A 65 -0.18 11.86 -15.90
CA ILE A 65 -0.25 10.52 -15.32
C ILE A 65 -0.16 9.42 -16.39
N LYS A 66 -0.79 9.61 -17.55
CA LYS A 66 -0.77 8.66 -18.68
C LYS A 66 0.56 8.67 -19.42
N ASN A 67 1.22 9.83 -19.47
CA ASN A 67 2.52 10.01 -20.11
C ASN A 67 3.65 9.40 -19.25
N ASN A 68 3.80 8.08 -19.40
CA ASN A 68 4.91 7.30 -18.86
C ASN A 68 6.01 7.23 -19.92
N SER A 69 6.80 8.30 -20.04
CA SER A 69 7.89 8.36 -21.00
C SER A 69 9.13 7.62 -20.44
N GLY A 70 9.48 6.48 -21.05
CA GLY A 70 10.73 5.74 -20.80
C GLY A 70 10.55 4.31 -20.29
N ASN A 71 11.68 3.60 -20.13
CA ASN A 71 11.75 2.21 -19.67
C ASN A 71 11.48 2.02 -18.16
N PHE A 72 11.17 3.08 -17.42
CA PHE A 72 10.96 3.05 -15.97
C PHE A 72 9.49 2.90 -15.60
N LYS A 73 9.21 2.11 -14.55
CA LYS A 73 7.86 2.07 -13.96
C LYS A 73 7.55 3.44 -13.36
N THR A 74 6.40 4.02 -13.64
CA THR A 74 6.01 5.31 -13.04
C THR A 74 4.82 5.11 -12.12
N PHE A 75 4.92 5.66 -10.91
CA PHE A 75 3.87 5.60 -9.89
C PHE A 75 3.34 6.99 -9.60
N SER A 76 2.01 7.16 -9.55
CA SER A 76 1.38 8.41 -9.11
C SER A 76 0.88 8.28 -7.68
N ILE A 77 1.35 9.17 -6.80
CA ILE A 77 1.04 9.14 -5.39
C ILE A 77 0.24 10.38 -5.05
N PHE A 78 -0.96 10.20 -4.51
CA PHE A 78 -1.84 11.30 -4.13
C PHE A 78 -1.82 11.49 -2.62
N ILE A 79 -1.58 12.71 -2.15
CA ILE A 79 -1.63 13.07 -0.73
C ILE A 79 -2.71 14.14 -0.57
N LEU A 80 -3.81 13.80 0.08
CA LEU A 80 -5.02 14.62 0.08
C LEU A 80 -5.66 14.69 1.46
N PRO A 81 -5.91 15.90 2.00
CA PRO A 81 -6.71 16.03 3.19
C PRO A 81 -8.20 15.88 2.85
N THR A 82 -8.95 15.40 3.83
CA THR A 82 -10.40 15.54 3.84
C THR A 82 -10.75 16.84 4.56
N TRP A 83 -11.61 17.64 3.95
CA TRP A 83 -12.02 18.94 4.46
C TRP A 83 -13.49 18.89 4.93
N GLN A 84 -14.14 20.05 5.00
CA GLN A 84 -15.50 20.22 5.52
C GLN A 84 -16.48 19.23 4.87
N ASP A 85 -17.34 18.65 5.71
CA ASP A 85 -18.38 17.68 5.32
C ASP A 85 -17.86 16.48 4.51
N GLY A 86 -16.57 16.16 4.68
CA GLY A 86 -15.92 15.06 3.99
C GLY A 86 -15.59 15.29 2.52
N LEU A 87 -15.67 16.55 2.08
CA LEU A 87 -15.34 16.98 0.74
C LEU A 87 -13.84 17.27 0.59
N PRO A 88 -13.30 17.27 -0.65
CA PRO A 88 -11.94 17.74 -0.90
C PRO A 88 -11.79 19.22 -0.53
N PRO A 89 -10.58 19.67 -0.16
CA PRO A 89 -10.31 21.10 -0.02
C PRO A 89 -10.47 21.79 -1.40
N PRO A 90 -10.68 23.13 -1.44
CA PRO A 90 -10.84 23.87 -2.69
C PRO A 90 -9.75 23.58 -3.72
N GLU A 91 -8.52 23.39 -3.26
CA GLU A 91 -7.33 23.11 -4.07
C GLU A 91 -7.36 21.75 -4.80
N ALA A 92 -8.17 20.80 -4.33
CA ALA A 92 -8.35 19.49 -4.98
C ALA A 92 -9.75 19.28 -5.57
N LYS A 93 -10.66 20.24 -5.38
CA LYS A 93 -12.08 20.08 -5.69
C LYS A 93 -12.31 19.67 -7.14
N HIS A 94 -11.73 20.41 -8.09
CA HIS A 94 -11.93 20.17 -9.51
C HIS A 94 -11.37 18.81 -9.95
N PHE A 95 -10.18 18.46 -9.47
CA PHE A 95 -9.57 17.16 -9.78
C PHE A 95 -10.39 15.98 -9.22
N CYS A 96 -10.81 16.05 -7.95
CA CYS A 96 -11.60 14.98 -7.36
C CYS A 96 -12.97 14.84 -8.05
N GLN A 97 -13.61 15.96 -8.37
CA GLN A 97 -14.88 15.97 -9.11
C GLN A 97 -14.72 15.38 -10.51
N PHE A 98 -13.69 15.78 -11.24
CA PHE A 98 -13.40 15.26 -12.57
C PHE A 98 -13.27 13.73 -12.58
N ILE A 99 -12.46 13.18 -11.67
CA ILE A 99 -12.27 11.73 -11.54
C ILE A 99 -13.57 11.04 -11.15
N HIS A 100 -14.32 11.64 -10.24
CA HIS A 100 -15.62 11.11 -9.81
C HIS A 100 -16.60 11.02 -10.96
N ASP A 101 -16.79 12.11 -11.71
CA ASP A 101 -17.69 12.17 -12.86
C ASP A 101 -17.31 11.15 -13.93
N TYR A 102 -16.02 11.07 -14.27
CA TYR A 102 -15.53 10.08 -15.24
C TYR A 102 -15.76 8.64 -14.78
N SER A 103 -15.65 8.37 -13.48
CA SER A 103 -15.87 7.02 -12.95
C SER A 103 -17.34 6.59 -12.93
N HIS A 104 -18.28 7.53 -13.10
CA HIS A 104 -19.73 7.28 -13.14
C HIS A 104 -20.37 7.58 -14.51
N ASP A 105 -19.60 8.10 -15.48
CA ASP A 105 -20.06 8.34 -16.84
C ASP A 105 -19.96 7.04 -17.67
N PHE A 106 -21.10 6.50 -18.10
CA PHE A 106 -21.17 5.27 -18.90
C PHE A 106 -20.45 5.38 -20.26
N ARG A 107 -20.20 6.60 -20.75
CA ARG A 107 -19.46 6.86 -21.99
C ARG A 107 -17.95 6.70 -21.79
N VAL A 108 -17.49 6.85 -20.55
CA VAL A 108 -16.10 6.64 -20.16
C VAL A 108 -15.93 5.16 -19.82
N GLY A 109 -15.16 4.43 -20.63
CA GLY A 109 -14.90 3.03 -20.38
C GLY A 109 -14.11 2.80 -19.08
N ASN A 110 -14.31 1.64 -18.45
CA ASN A 110 -13.58 1.19 -17.24
C ASN A 110 -12.06 0.97 -17.44
N LYS A 111 -11.54 1.27 -18.63
CA LYS A 111 -10.12 1.20 -19.02
C LYS A 111 -9.48 2.58 -19.18
N TYR A 112 -10.18 3.64 -18.79
CA TYR A 112 -9.71 5.01 -18.98
C TYR A 112 -8.31 5.29 -18.40
N LEU A 113 -7.97 4.62 -17.30
CA LEU A 113 -6.66 4.64 -16.61
C LEU A 113 -6.00 3.25 -16.58
N GLU A 114 -6.31 2.39 -17.55
CA GLU A 114 -5.69 1.05 -17.65
C GLU A 114 -4.16 1.15 -17.73
N GLY A 115 -3.46 0.27 -17.00
CA GLY A 115 -2.00 0.26 -16.90
C GLY A 115 -1.42 1.33 -15.98
N HIS A 116 -2.19 2.31 -15.54
CA HIS A 116 -1.73 3.31 -14.60
C HIS A 116 -1.62 2.74 -13.17
N LYS A 117 -0.51 3.06 -12.50
CA LYS A 117 -0.18 2.59 -11.15
C LYS A 117 -0.20 3.73 -10.13
N PHE A 118 -1.00 3.59 -9.09
CA PHE A 118 -1.21 4.65 -8.11
C PHE A 118 -1.13 4.20 -6.65
N ALA A 119 -0.96 5.15 -5.74
CA ALA A 119 -1.28 4.98 -4.33
C ALA A 119 -1.83 6.29 -3.76
N ILE A 120 -2.61 6.21 -2.69
CA ILE A 120 -3.25 7.37 -2.08
C ILE A 120 -2.97 7.33 -0.58
N TYR A 121 -2.60 8.49 -0.04
CA TYR A 121 -2.51 8.76 1.38
C TYR A 121 -3.47 9.89 1.73
N GLY A 122 -4.49 9.56 2.51
CA GLY A 122 -5.42 10.54 3.04
C GLY A 122 -4.91 11.16 4.34
N ILE A 123 -5.31 12.40 4.59
CA ILE A 123 -5.21 13.04 5.90
C ILE A 123 -6.63 13.32 6.36
N GLY A 124 -6.98 12.89 7.56
CA GLY A 124 -8.28 13.18 8.17
C GLY A 124 -8.16 13.21 9.68
N HIS A 125 -9.28 13.43 10.35
CA HIS A 125 -9.33 13.47 11.80
C HIS A 125 -10.42 12.53 12.30
N SER A 126 -10.06 11.54 13.12
CA SER A 126 -10.95 10.41 13.47
C SER A 126 -12.18 10.82 14.29
N SER A 127 -12.19 12.00 14.92
CA SER A 127 -13.40 12.54 15.56
C SER A 127 -14.54 12.74 14.57
N TYR A 128 -14.25 12.90 13.28
CA TYR A 128 -15.24 13.07 12.22
C TYR A 128 -15.59 11.71 11.59
N SER A 129 -15.98 10.75 12.43
CA SER A 129 -16.20 9.33 12.11
C SER A 129 -16.64 9.04 10.66
N ASN A 130 -17.81 9.54 10.25
CA ASN A 130 -18.40 9.25 8.93
C ASN A 130 -17.63 9.87 7.76
N THR A 131 -16.92 10.98 7.99
CA THR A 131 -16.18 11.71 6.96
C THR A 131 -14.67 11.47 7.06
N TYR A 132 -14.21 10.66 8.00
CA TYR A 132 -12.80 10.35 8.22
C TYR A 132 -12.16 9.79 6.95
N ASN A 133 -11.23 10.56 6.36
CA ASN A 133 -10.52 10.22 5.12
C ASN A 133 -11.44 9.93 3.92
N MET A 134 -12.66 10.49 3.90
CA MET A 134 -13.64 10.19 2.84
C MET A 134 -13.12 10.53 1.44
N VAL A 135 -12.39 11.64 1.28
CA VAL A 135 -11.82 12.04 -0.01
C VAL A 135 -10.85 11.00 -0.56
N ALA A 136 -9.94 10.50 0.28
CA ALA A 136 -8.95 9.50 -0.12
C ALA A 136 -9.61 8.15 -0.42
N LYS A 137 -10.64 7.76 0.34
CA LYS A 137 -11.44 6.56 0.10
C LYS A 137 -12.19 6.63 -1.24
N ASN A 138 -12.86 7.75 -1.52
CA ASN A 138 -13.61 7.95 -2.75
C ASN A 138 -12.68 7.94 -3.96
N LEU A 139 -11.60 8.74 -3.90
CA LEU A 139 -10.62 8.80 -4.99
C LEU A 139 -9.98 7.43 -5.27
N TYR A 140 -9.70 6.65 -4.22
CA TYR A 140 -9.18 5.29 -4.37
C TYR A 140 -10.15 4.39 -5.13
N MET A 141 -11.45 4.45 -4.82
CA MET A 141 -12.46 3.66 -5.51
C MET A 141 -12.66 4.12 -6.96
N ASP A 142 -12.71 5.43 -7.20
CA ASP A 142 -12.95 5.98 -8.52
C ASP A 142 -11.77 5.71 -9.48
N PHE A 143 -10.52 5.79 -9.01
CA PHE A 143 -9.36 5.34 -9.78
C PHE A 143 -9.45 3.85 -10.18
N ARG A 144 -9.93 2.99 -9.27
CA ARG A 144 -10.12 1.57 -9.55
C ARG A 144 -11.24 1.31 -10.55
N LYS A 145 -12.36 2.04 -10.47
CA LYS A 145 -13.44 1.97 -11.47
C LYS A 145 -12.96 2.34 -12.87
N LEU A 146 -12.02 3.28 -12.94
CA LEU A 146 -11.38 3.72 -14.20
C LEU A 146 -10.27 2.77 -14.69
N GLY A 147 -10.00 1.65 -14.00
CA GLY A 147 -9.05 0.63 -14.44
C GLY A 147 -7.61 0.82 -13.95
N ALA A 148 -7.35 1.79 -13.08
CA ALA A 148 -6.03 1.96 -12.49
C ALA A 148 -5.74 0.87 -11.44
N SER A 149 -4.47 0.49 -11.33
CA SER A 149 -3.98 -0.51 -10.36
C SER A 149 -3.26 0.16 -9.20
N PHE A 150 -3.59 -0.20 -7.96
CA PHE A 150 -2.88 0.34 -6.80
C PHE A 150 -1.60 -0.45 -6.51
N ILE A 151 -0.53 0.24 -6.09
CA ILE A 151 0.76 -0.39 -5.73
C ILE A 151 0.90 -0.64 -4.24
N HIS A 152 0.11 0.05 -3.42
CA HIS A 152 0.16 -0.03 -1.96
C HIS A 152 -1.23 0.17 -1.35
N SER A 153 -1.42 -0.28 -0.11
CA SER A 153 -2.68 -0.06 0.63
C SER A 153 -2.95 1.44 0.80
N LEU A 154 -4.24 1.79 0.79
CA LEU A 154 -4.72 3.15 1.07
C LEU A 154 -4.21 3.60 2.45
N GLY A 155 -3.47 4.71 2.48
CA GLY A 155 -3.02 5.32 3.73
C GLY A 155 -4.12 6.19 4.33
N LEU A 156 -4.39 6.03 5.62
CA LEU A 156 -5.39 6.79 6.36
C LEU A 156 -4.69 7.51 7.52
N GLY A 157 -4.17 8.70 7.25
CA GLY A 157 -3.57 9.57 8.25
C GLY A 157 -4.64 10.10 9.21
N ASP A 158 -4.36 10.04 10.51
CA ASP A 158 -5.22 10.61 11.54
C ASP A 158 -4.49 11.76 12.25
N GLU A 159 -5.07 12.95 12.21
CA GLU A 159 -4.57 14.14 12.89
C GLU A 159 -4.87 14.13 14.40
N ASN A 160 -5.80 13.28 14.85
CA ASN A 160 -6.22 13.17 16.25
C ASN A 160 -5.27 12.30 17.10
N THR A 161 -4.11 11.89 16.56
CA THR A 161 -3.16 11.02 17.26
C THR A 161 -2.08 11.84 17.97
N ALA A 162 -1.57 11.31 19.09
CA ALA A 162 -0.49 11.96 19.85
C ALA A 162 0.81 12.12 19.04
N THR A 163 1.08 11.21 18.11
CA THR A 163 2.24 11.23 17.20
C THR A 163 2.00 12.05 15.93
N GLY A 164 0.76 12.51 15.72
CA GLY A 164 0.32 13.20 14.52
C GLY A 164 0.39 12.34 13.25
N VAL A 165 0.17 13.01 12.12
CA VAL A 165 0.10 12.34 10.80
C VAL A 165 1.46 11.98 10.22
N GLU A 166 2.54 12.67 10.62
CA GLU A 166 3.86 12.51 10.02
C GLU A 166 4.48 11.13 10.28
N ALA A 167 4.38 10.63 11.52
CA ALA A 167 4.93 9.33 11.88
C ALA A 167 4.26 8.20 11.08
N HIS A 168 2.93 8.28 10.95
CA HIS A 168 2.14 7.30 10.20
C HIS A 168 2.47 7.38 8.70
N PHE A 169 2.66 8.59 8.18
CA PHE A 169 3.03 8.81 6.79
C PHE A 169 4.42 8.25 6.47
N LYS A 170 5.43 8.52 7.32
CA LYS A 170 6.78 7.97 7.16
C LYS A 170 6.75 6.45 7.11
N ASN A 171 6.02 5.83 8.04
CA ASN A 171 5.87 4.38 8.08
C ASN A 171 5.20 3.84 6.78
N TRP A 172 4.14 4.50 6.32
CA TRP A 172 3.46 4.11 5.08
C TRP A 172 4.37 4.24 3.85
N VAL A 173 5.15 5.32 3.74
CA VAL A 173 6.12 5.54 2.67
C VAL A 173 7.22 4.46 2.69
N SER A 174 7.77 4.13 3.86
CA SER A 174 8.79 3.08 3.98
C SER A 174 8.29 1.73 3.48
N HIS A 175 7.05 1.36 3.80
CA HIS A 175 6.43 0.14 3.27
C HIS A 175 6.19 0.21 1.76
N LEU A 176 5.75 1.38 1.26
CA LEU A 176 5.55 1.60 -0.17
C LEU A 176 6.84 1.40 -0.97
N ILE A 177 7.94 2.01 -0.52
CA ILE A 177 9.25 1.88 -1.16
C ILE A 177 9.71 0.42 -1.08
N LYS A 178 9.77 -0.15 0.14
CA LYS A 178 10.23 -1.54 0.35
C LYS A 178 9.48 -2.56 -0.51
N LYS A 179 8.16 -2.39 -0.70
CA LYS A 179 7.33 -3.29 -1.50
C LYS A 179 7.61 -3.20 -3.00
N ASN A 180 7.99 -2.01 -3.48
CA ASN A 180 8.15 -1.74 -4.91
C ASN A 180 9.62 -1.70 -5.37
N SER A 181 10.56 -1.59 -4.43
CA SER A 181 12.00 -1.75 -4.68
C SER A 181 12.34 -3.16 -5.11
N SER A 182 13.16 -3.27 -6.15
CA SER A 182 13.74 -4.54 -6.59
C SER A 182 14.82 -4.95 -5.58
N VAL A 183 14.46 -5.57 -4.45
CA VAL A 183 15.45 -6.16 -3.55
C VAL A 183 16.12 -7.32 -4.29
N LYS A 184 17.25 -7.06 -4.96
CA LYS A 184 18.18 -8.13 -5.32
C LYS A 184 18.68 -8.70 -4.00
N LYS A 185 18.16 -9.87 -3.58
CA LYS A 185 18.84 -10.68 -2.56
C LYS A 185 20.26 -10.90 -3.07
N GLN A 186 21.24 -10.18 -2.54
CA GLN A 186 22.62 -10.55 -2.73
C GLN A 186 22.77 -11.97 -2.17
N LYS A 187 23.04 -12.95 -3.03
CA LYS A 187 23.70 -14.17 -2.57
C LYS A 187 25.06 -13.72 -2.03
N MET A 188 25.21 -13.66 -0.72
CA MET A 188 26.53 -13.64 -0.12
C MET A 188 27.20 -14.98 -0.44
N THR A 189 28.04 -15.00 -1.47
CA THR A 189 29.05 -16.04 -1.66
C THR A 189 30.31 -15.59 -0.92
N THR A 190 30.33 -15.81 0.39
CA THR A 190 31.58 -16.01 1.13
C THR A 190 31.48 -17.40 1.77
N PRO A 191 32.47 -18.30 1.59
CA PRO A 191 32.48 -19.55 2.34
C PRO A 191 32.67 -19.20 3.82
N LEU A 192 31.68 -19.51 4.66
CA LEU A 192 31.91 -19.58 6.10
C LEU A 192 32.88 -20.75 6.38
N PRO A 193 33.84 -20.61 7.32
CA PRO A 193 34.64 -21.74 7.76
C PRO A 193 33.72 -22.83 8.35
N SER A 194 33.96 -24.08 7.95
CA SER A 194 33.19 -25.25 8.37
C SER A 194 33.20 -25.40 9.88
N PHE A 195 32.06 -25.16 10.53
CA PHE A 195 31.83 -25.55 11.91
C PHE A 195 31.42 -27.03 11.91
N SER A 196 32.25 -27.89 12.48
CA SER A 196 31.98 -29.33 12.62
C SER A 196 30.89 -29.55 13.67
N TRP A 197 29.80 -30.22 13.27
CA TRP A 197 28.69 -30.60 14.14
C TRP A 197 28.86 -32.01 14.72
N ASP A 198 30.06 -32.33 15.18
CA ASP A 198 30.25 -33.50 16.03
C ASP A 198 30.01 -33.06 17.48
N GLU A 199 29.01 -33.68 18.11
CA GLU A 199 28.55 -33.53 19.50
C GLU A 199 27.51 -32.43 19.79
N VAL A 200 26.29 -32.62 19.29
CA VAL A 200 25.07 -32.25 20.03
C VAL A 200 24.04 -33.36 19.86
N GLU A 201 23.80 -34.17 20.90
CA GLU A 201 22.72 -35.17 20.93
C GLU A 201 21.35 -34.46 20.92
N ILE A 202 20.60 -34.63 19.83
CA ILE A 202 19.22 -34.17 19.69
C ILE A 202 18.29 -35.35 19.97
N ASN A 203 17.56 -35.29 21.09
CA ASN A 203 16.49 -36.24 21.38
C ASN A 203 15.26 -35.91 20.50
N THR A 204 15.19 -36.56 19.34
CA THR A 204 14.09 -36.48 18.38
C THR A 204 13.09 -37.59 18.69
N SER A 205 11.95 -37.23 19.26
CA SER A 205 10.75 -38.03 19.13
C SER A 205 9.60 -37.18 18.56
N ASN A 206 9.35 -37.44 17.28
CA ASN A 206 8.05 -37.47 16.63
C ASN A 206 7.39 -36.13 16.26
N VAL A 207 7.71 -35.61 15.07
CA VAL A 207 6.71 -35.01 14.17
C VAL A 207 7.14 -35.27 12.72
N ASP A 208 6.43 -36.15 12.02
CA ASP A 208 6.61 -36.44 10.59
C ASP A 208 5.99 -35.33 9.71
N ILE A 209 6.65 -35.02 8.59
CA ILE A 209 6.41 -33.84 7.72
C ILE A 209 5.70 -34.18 6.39
N GLU A 210 5.10 -35.35 6.24
CA GLU A 210 4.71 -35.86 4.90
C GLU A 210 3.32 -35.47 4.34
N ASP A 211 2.49 -34.63 4.98
CA ASP A 211 1.12 -34.34 4.49
C ASP A 211 0.79 -32.86 4.25
N ILE A 212 1.51 -32.18 3.35
CA ILE A 212 1.00 -30.96 2.69
C ILE A 212 1.07 -31.14 1.17
N ALA A 213 0.15 -31.96 0.65
CA ALA A 213 -0.32 -31.88 -0.72
C ALA A 213 -1.81 -31.52 -0.65
N ILE A 214 -2.18 -30.29 -1.02
CA ILE A 214 -3.58 -29.94 -1.30
C ILE A 214 -3.66 -29.61 -2.78
N ASP A 215 -4.24 -30.57 -3.48
CA ASP A 215 -4.65 -30.56 -4.88
C ASP A 215 -5.92 -29.70 -5.04
N LEU A 216 -5.98 -28.88 -6.09
CA LEU A 216 -7.13 -28.05 -6.43
C LEU A 216 -7.53 -28.37 -7.87
N SER A 217 -8.51 -29.26 -8.03
CA SER A 217 -9.25 -29.46 -9.27
C SER A 217 -10.75 -29.59 -9.01
N ASP A 218 -11.47 -28.65 -9.62
CA ASP A 218 -12.80 -28.66 -10.25
C ASP A 218 -14.09 -29.28 -9.63
N GLU A 219 -15.13 -28.48 -9.90
CA GLU A 219 -16.55 -28.77 -10.14
C GLU A 219 -17.64 -28.70 -9.04
N SER A 220 -18.56 -27.78 -9.35
CA SER A 220 -19.96 -27.58 -8.97
C SER A 220 -20.75 -28.76 -8.39
N SER A 221 -21.47 -28.51 -7.28
CA SER A 221 -22.89 -28.88 -7.16
C SER A 221 -23.54 -28.32 -5.88
N SER A 222 -24.82 -27.98 -6.03
CA SER A 222 -25.74 -27.44 -5.04
C SER A 222 -25.93 -28.32 -3.79
N SER A 223 -25.72 -27.78 -2.60
CA SER A 223 -26.62 -27.99 -1.45
C SER A 223 -26.39 -26.93 -0.37
N LYS A 224 -27.47 -26.24 0.05
CA LYS A 224 -27.47 -25.38 1.24
C LYS A 224 -27.22 -26.26 2.46
N SER A 225 -25.97 -26.30 2.93
CA SER A 225 -25.65 -26.71 4.29
C SER A 225 -25.29 -25.46 5.08
N VAL A 226 -25.90 -25.33 6.25
CA VAL A 226 -25.69 -24.21 7.17
C VAL A 226 -24.20 -24.15 7.50
N LEU A 227 -23.53 -23.06 7.10
CA LEU A 227 -22.13 -22.81 7.47
C LEU A 227 -22.04 -22.70 8.99
N ASP A 228 -21.34 -23.65 9.60
CA ASP A 228 -20.99 -23.62 11.00
C ASP A 228 -19.99 -22.47 11.23
N MET A 229 -20.32 -21.52 12.11
CA MET A 229 -19.51 -20.31 12.33
C MET A 229 -18.15 -20.59 12.98
N VAL A 230 -17.88 -21.84 13.33
CA VAL A 230 -16.62 -22.28 13.94
C VAL A 230 -16.07 -23.46 13.14
N THR A 231 -14.85 -23.32 12.64
CA THR A 231 -14.17 -24.44 11.99
C THR A 231 -13.92 -25.57 13.00
N PRO A 232 -13.90 -26.85 12.56
CA PRO A 232 -13.74 -27.99 13.47
C PRO A 232 -12.51 -27.91 14.37
N MET A 233 -11.43 -27.31 13.86
CA MET A 233 -10.19 -27.09 14.60
C MET A 233 -10.36 -26.10 15.76
N ILE A 234 -11.08 -24.99 15.54
CA ILE A 234 -11.38 -23.99 16.57
C ILE A 234 -12.34 -24.58 17.61
N ARG A 235 -13.32 -25.39 17.19
CA ARG A 235 -14.26 -26.07 18.11
C ARG A 235 -13.54 -27.01 19.08
N SER A 236 -12.62 -27.83 18.56
CA SER A 236 -11.85 -28.77 19.39
C SER A 236 -10.97 -28.02 20.40
N SER A 237 -10.34 -26.91 19.99
CA SER A 237 -9.53 -26.07 20.88
C SER A 237 -10.34 -25.42 21.99
N LEU A 238 -11.48 -24.79 21.66
CA LEU A 238 -12.36 -24.15 22.63
C LEU A 238 -12.94 -25.14 23.65
N THR A 239 -13.29 -26.35 23.20
CA THR A 239 -13.81 -27.40 24.07
C THR A 239 -12.74 -27.90 25.05
N LYS A 240 -11.48 -28.06 24.60
CA LYS A 240 -10.35 -28.43 25.47
C LYS A 240 -10.07 -27.38 26.55
N GLN A 241 -10.34 -26.11 26.25
CA GLN A 241 -10.22 -25.02 27.21
C GLN A 241 -11.45 -24.85 28.11
N GLY A 242 -12.42 -25.76 28.04
CA GLY A 242 -13.60 -25.77 28.91
C GLY A 242 -14.72 -24.83 28.47
N TYR A 243 -14.62 -24.20 27.30
CA TYR A 243 -15.69 -23.37 26.76
C TYR A 243 -16.76 -24.21 26.08
N LYS A 244 -18.03 -24.00 26.46
CA LYS A 244 -19.19 -24.59 25.80
C LYS A 244 -19.62 -23.69 24.65
N ILE A 245 -19.56 -24.18 23.42
CA ILE A 245 -20.05 -23.44 22.25
C ILE A 245 -21.57 -23.41 22.31
N VAL A 246 -22.16 -22.22 22.47
CA VAL A 246 -23.61 -22.02 22.53
C VAL A 246 -24.04 -21.28 21.25
N GLY A 247 -24.80 -21.97 20.39
CA GLY A 247 -25.33 -21.41 19.16
C GLY A 247 -25.72 -22.48 18.15
N SER A 248 -27.00 -22.85 18.12
CA SER A 248 -27.70 -23.29 16.91
C SER A 248 -28.78 -22.24 16.67
N HIS A 249 -28.75 -21.63 15.50
CA HIS A 249 -29.48 -20.42 15.15
C HIS A 249 -30.98 -20.69 14.99
N SER A 250 -31.84 -19.86 15.60
CA SER A 250 -33.17 -19.57 15.04
C SER A 250 -33.77 -18.31 15.66
N GLY A 251 -33.53 -17.20 14.96
CA GLY A 251 -34.44 -16.09 14.78
C GLY A 251 -34.36 -15.73 13.31
#